data_AF-A0A2E2SWW7-F1
#
_entry.id   AF-A0A2E2SWW7-F1
#
_cell.length_a   1.000
_cell.length_b   1.000
_cell.length_c   1.000
_cell.angle_alpha   90.00
_cell.angle_beta   90.00
_cell.angle_gamma   90.00
#
_symmetry.space_group_name_H-M   'P 1'
#
loop_
_entity.id
_entity.type
_entity.pdbx_description
1 polymer ?
#
loop_
_entity_poly.entity_id
_entity_poly.type
_entity_poly.pdbx_seq_one_letter_code
_entity_poly.pdbx_strand_id
1 'polypeptide(L)'
;MELIKFNFFTEPPIDFELKKYKVLSYAVESDRRYVDLEFSPWLLNNKLLLLDLNNFVNNLKETRNLLTKKTIRYNEGRIYYESILPENIEDLEIMEQTMRFSIPIIKRSNQFGEELYKNSGNVLW
;
A
#
# COMPACT_ATOMS: atom_id res chain seq x y z
N MET A 1 16.88 9.02 -8.01
CA MET A 1 16.16 7.84 -7.49
C MET A 1 15.12 7.44 -8.50
N GLU A 2 14.90 6.16 -8.75
CA GLU A 2 13.86 5.69 -9.68
C GLU A 2 12.47 5.72 -9.06
N LEU A 3 11.43 5.77 -9.90
CA LEU A 3 10.05 5.68 -9.46
C LEU A 3 9.77 4.30 -8.86
N ILE A 4 9.22 4.28 -7.64
CA ILE A 4 8.69 3.03 -7.08
C ILE A 4 7.44 2.64 -7.88
N LYS A 5 7.46 1.42 -8.42
CA LYS A 5 6.33 0.77 -9.10
C LYS A 5 5.73 -0.30 -8.20
N PHE A 6 4.52 -0.76 -8.51
CA PHE A 6 3.85 -1.79 -7.69
C PHE A 6 4.65 -3.08 -7.53
N ASN A 7 5.35 -3.53 -8.57
CA ASN A 7 6.18 -4.75 -8.54
C ASN A 7 7.28 -4.71 -7.46
N PHE A 8 7.73 -3.51 -7.07
CA PHE A 8 8.65 -3.33 -5.94
C PHE A 8 8.17 -4.02 -4.66
N PHE A 9 6.86 -4.06 -4.43
CA PHE A 9 6.28 -4.65 -3.24
C PHE A 9 6.19 -6.17 -3.30
N THR A 10 6.11 -6.74 -4.51
CA THR A 10 5.90 -8.18 -4.72
C THR A 10 7.18 -8.92 -5.14
N GLU A 11 8.18 -8.22 -5.68
CA GLU A 11 9.42 -8.82 -6.12
C GLU A 11 10.40 -9.09 -4.96
N PRO A 12 11.21 -10.16 -5.04
CA PRO A 12 12.30 -10.40 -4.10
C PRO A 12 13.36 -9.29 -4.14
N PRO A 13 14.01 -9.00 -3.00
CA PRO A 13 13.80 -9.61 -1.69
C PRO A 13 12.51 -9.11 -1.02
N ILE A 14 11.73 -10.03 -0.44
CA ILE A 14 10.53 -9.73 0.35
C ILE A 14 10.98 -9.44 1.78
N ASP A 15 11.58 -8.27 1.96
CA ASP A 15 12.15 -7.83 3.23
C ASP A 15 11.50 -6.52 3.66
N PHE A 16 10.81 -6.55 4.81
CA PHE A 16 10.09 -5.40 5.33
C PHE A 16 11.00 -4.20 5.57
N GLU A 17 12.17 -4.42 6.18
CA GLU A 17 13.07 -3.33 6.59
C GLU A 17 13.67 -2.63 5.36
N LEU A 18 14.19 -3.39 4.40
CA LEU A 18 14.70 -2.86 3.15
C LEU A 18 13.61 -2.07 2.41
N LYS A 19 12.40 -2.63 2.29
CA LYS A 19 11.31 -1.97 1.56
C LYS A 19 10.83 -0.71 2.28
N LYS A 20 10.76 -0.73 3.62
CA LYS A 20 10.48 0.42 4.48
C LYS A 20 11.42 1.59 4.20
N TYR A 21 12.74 1.35 4.21
CA TYR A 21 13.72 2.41 3.97
C TYR A 21 13.61 3.00 2.56
N LYS A 22 13.40 2.16 1.54
CA LYS A 22 13.23 2.62 0.16
C LYS A 22 11.97 3.48 0.01
N VAL A 23 10.86 3.10 0.62
CA VAL A 23 9.61 3.89 0.57
C VAL A 23 9.79 5.25 1.25
N LEU A 24 10.45 5.29 2.41
CA LEU A 24 10.74 6.55 3.09
C LEU A 24 11.63 7.47 2.25
N SER A 25 12.72 6.94 1.70
CA SER A 25 13.62 7.69 0.82
C SER A 25 12.91 8.18 -0.44
N TYR A 26 12.01 7.37 -1.00
CA TYR A 26 11.23 7.73 -2.18
C TYR A 26 10.27 8.88 -1.87
N ALA A 27 9.57 8.83 -0.74
CA ALA A 27 8.66 9.90 -0.33
C ALA A 27 9.38 11.24 -0.09
N VAL A 28 10.59 11.21 0.50
CA VAL A 28 11.42 12.41 0.68
C VAL A 28 11.84 12.98 -0.68
N GLU A 29 12.26 12.13 -1.61
CA GLU A 29 12.64 12.58 -2.95
C GLU A 29 11.43 13.12 -3.72
N SER A 30 10.25 12.48 -3.66
CA SER A 30 9.05 13.00 -4.32
C SER A 30 8.62 14.33 -3.74
N ASP A 31 8.67 14.50 -2.41
CA ASP A 31 8.35 15.79 -1.78
C ASP A 31 9.33 16.88 -2.21
N ARG A 32 10.63 16.56 -2.30
CA ARG A 32 11.65 17.49 -2.82
C ARG A 32 11.33 17.93 -4.25
N ARG A 33 10.96 16.99 -5.12
CA ARG A 33 10.56 17.28 -6.51
C ARG A 33 9.35 18.19 -6.58
N TYR A 34 8.35 18.01 -5.70
CA TYR A 34 7.19 18.89 -5.64
C TYR A 34 7.54 20.31 -5.20
N VAL A 35 8.47 20.47 -4.25
CA VAL A 35 9.00 21.78 -3.86
C VAL A 35 9.71 22.46 -5.04
N ASP A 36 10.44 21.69 -5.84
CA ASP A 36 11.12 22.15 -7.05
C ASP A 36 10.14 22.38 -8.24
N LEU A 37 8.82 22.27 -8.03
CA LEU A 37 7.75 22.36 -9.04
C LEU A 37 7.83 21.26 -10.14
N GLU A 38 8.59 20.20 -9.91
CA GLU A 38 8.73 19.04 -10.79
C GLU A 38 7.67 17.97 -10.45
N PHE A 39 6.41 18.24 -10.79
CA PHE A 39 5.30 17.34 -10.45
C PHE A 39 5.26 16.05 -11.29
N SER A 40 5.60 16.14 -12.57
CA SER A 40 5.63 14.99 -13.48
C SER A 40 7.00 14.29 -13.45
N PRO A 41 7.08 12.95 -13.45
CA PRO A 41 5.98 11.96 -13.41
C PRO A 41 5.53 11.57 -12.00
N TRP A 42 6.17 12.12 -10.96
CA TRP A 42 6.07 11.71 -9.55
C TRP A 42 4.64 11.71 -9.00
N LEU A 43 3.88 12.77 -9.26
CA LEU A 43 2.52 12.92 -8.74
C LEU A 43 1.58 11.88 -9.36
N LEU A 44 1.66 11.68 -10.67
CA LEU A 44 0.86 10.66 -11.36
C LEU A 44 1.23 9.25 -10.87
N ASN A 45 2.53 8.99 -10.73
CA ASN A 45 3.02 7.70 -10.24
C ASN A 45 2.50 7.42 -8.82
N ASN A 46 2.54 8.40 -7.90
CA ASN A 46 2.03 8.24 -6.55
C ASN A 46 0.52 7.93 -6.52
N LYS A 47 -0.27 8.56 -7.40
CA LYS A 47 -1.71 8.27 -7.53
C LYS A 47 -1.99 6.84 -7.96
N LEU A 48 -1.31 6.40 -9.03
CA LEU A 48 -1.47 5.05 -9.57
C LEU A 48 -1.00 4.00 -8.54
N LEU A 49 0.15 4.25 -7.92
CA LEU A 49 0.69 3.36 -6.91
C LEU A 49 -0.25 3.23 -5.70
N LEU A 50 -0.85 4.33 -5.23
CA LEU A 50 -1.85 4.28 -4.16
C LEU A 50 -3.07 3.45 -4.53
N LEU A 51 -3.55 3.56 -5.76
CA LEU A 51 -4.67 2.75 -6.24
C LEU A 51 -4.31 1.26 -6.18
N ASP A 52 -3.15 0.89 -6.73
CA ASP A 52 -2.69 -0.50 -6.79
C ASP A 52 -2.47 -1.10 -5.38
N LEU A 53 -1.84 -0.33 -4.48
CA LEU A 53 -1.61 -0.76 -3.09
C LEU A 53 -2.91 -1.00 -2.34
N ASN A 54 -3.89 -0.09 -2.45
CA ASN A 54 -5.18 -0.27 -1.80
C ASN A 54 -5.96 -1.45 -2.39
N ASN A 55 -5.94 -1.61 -3.72
CA ASN A 55 -6.58 -2.74 -4.40
C ASN A 55 -5.98 -4.07 -3.93
N PHE A 56 -4.65 -4.17 -3.86
CA PHE A 56 -4.00 -5.40 -3.40
C PHE A 56 -4.39 -5.75 -1.95
N VAL A 57 -4.28 -4.79 -1.03
CA VAL A 57 -4.61 -5.03 0.39
C VAL A 57 -6.08 -5.42 0.56
N ASN A 58 -7.00 -4.81 -0.20
CA ASN A 58 -8.42 -5.17 -0.18
C ASN A 58 -8.66 -6.57 -0.77
N ASN A 59 -8.10 -6.86 -1.94
CA ASN A 59 -8.23 -8.17 -2.59
C ASN A 59 -7.67 -9.29 -1.73
N LEU A 60 -6.55 -9.05 -1.03
CA LEU A 60 -5.94 -10.00 -0.12
C LEU A 60 -6.87 -10.29 1.07
N LYS A 61 -7.46 -9.24 1.65
CA LYS A 61 -8.46 -9.38 2.72
C LYS A 61 -9.70 -10.16 2.25
N GLU A 62 -10.22 -9.84 1.06
CA GLU A 62 -11.36 -10.56 0.47
C GLU A 62 -11.02 -12.02 0.19
N THR A 63 -9.84 -12.29 -0.36
CA THR A 63 -9.36 -13.65 -0.61
C THR A 63 -9.26 -14.46 0.68
N ARG A 64 -8.69 -13.88 1.75
CA ARG A 64 -8.65 -14.54 3.08
C ARG A 64 -10.05 -14.85 3.59
N ASN A 65 -11.00 -13.93 3.44
CA ASN A 65 -12.39 -14.14 3.85
C ASN A 65 -13.07 -15.27 3.05
N LEU A 66 -12.81 -15.35 1.73
CA LEU A 66 -13.35 -16.39 0.86
C LEU A 66 -12.75 -17.77 1.17
N LEU A 67 -11.47 -17.82 1.55
CA LEU A 67 -10.80 -19.06 1.94
C LEU A 67 -11.12 -19.49 3.38
N THR A 68 -11.67 -18.59 4.20
CA THR A 68 -12.06 -18.90 5.58
C THR A 68 -13.23 -19.88 5.57
N LYS A 69 -12.99 -21.11 6.02
CA LYS A 69 -14.04 -22.12 6.13
C LYS A 69 -14.91 -21.81 7.33
N LYS A 70 -16.22 -21.70 7.12
CA LYS A 70 -17.21 -21.58 8.20
C LYS A 70 -17.89 -22.93 8.40
N THR A 71 -17.70 -23.53 9.57
CA THR A 71 -18.30 -24.80 9.93
C THR A 71 -19.22 -24.64 11.12
N ILE A 72 -20.38 -25.29 11.07
CA ILE A 72 -21.30 -25.34 12.22
C ILE A 72 -20.81 -26.47 13.13
N ARG A 73 -20.53 -26.15 14.40
CA ARG A 73 -20.22 -27.15 15.41
C ARG A 73 -21.31 -27.18 16.48
N TYR A 74 -21.50 -28.37 17.02
CA TYR A 74 -22.33 -28.61 18.19
C TYR A 74 -21.42 -29.09 19.32
N ASN A 75 -21.43 -28.38 20.44
CA ASN A 75 -20.76 -28.79 21.66
C ASN A 75 -21.64 -28.44 22.87
N GLU A 76 -21.78 -29.37 23.82
CA GLU A 76 -22.51 -29.17 25.09
C GLU A 76 -23.91 -28.52 24.95
N GLY A 77 -24.72 -28.95 23.97
CA GLY A 77 -26.07 -28.40 23.80
C GLY A 77 -26.12 -27.05 23.08
N ARG A 78 -24.98 -26.50 22.63
CA ARG A 78 -24.90 -25.21 21.93
C ARG A 78 -24.41 -25.39 20.51
N ILE A 79 -25.08 -24.71 19.59
CA ILE A 79 -24.67 -24.58 18.19
C ILE A 79 -23.87 -23.29 18.05
N TYR A 80 -22.67 -23.36 17.50
CA TYR A 80 -21.86 -22.18 17.20
C TYR A 80 -21.18 -22.29 15.83
N TYR A 81 -20.86 -21.14 15.26
CA TYR A 81 -20.05 -21.04 14.05
C TYR A 81 -18.58 -21.05 14.44
N GLU A 82 -17.83 -22.00 13.92
CA GLU A 82 -16.38 -22.01 13.97
C GLU A 82 -15.85 -21.51 12.63
N SER A 83 -14.90 -20.58 12.67
CA SER A 83 -14.20 -20.06 11.50
C SER A 83 -12.78 -20.60 11.49
N ILE A 84 -12.42 -21.34 10.46
CA ILE A 84 -11.07 -21.86 10.25
C ILE A 84 -10.40 -20.96 9.21
N LEU A 85 -9.45 -20.15 9.68
CA LEU A 85 -8.66 -19.26 8.81
C LEU A 85 -7.73 -20.08 7.90
N PRO A 86 -7.42 -19.59 6.70
CA PRO A 86 -6.40 -20.20 5.85
C PRO A 86 -5.02 -20.16 6.53
N GLU A 87 -4.12 -21.05 6.12
CA GLU A 87 -2.72 -21.01 6.58
C GLU A 87 -2.05 -19.69 6.16
N ASN A 88 -1.23 -19.16 7.06
CA ASN A 88 -0.47 -17.93 6.78
C ASN A 88 0.67 -18.25 5.81
N ILE A 89 0.85 -17.38 4.82
CA ILE A 89 1.99 -17.42 3.90
C ILE A 89 2.91 -16.27 4.30
N GLU A 90 4.08 -16.58 4.86
CA GLU A 90 4.99 -15.59 5.46
C GLU A 90 5.30 -14.43 4.51
N ASP A 91 5.70 -14.74 3.27
CA ASP A 91 5.95 -13.74 2.23
C ASP A 91 4.75 -12.81 2.00
N LEU A 92 3.54 -13.36 2.00
CA LEU A 92 2.30 -12.61 1.77
C LEU A 92 1.99 -11.68 2.96
N GLU A 93 2.28 -12.11 4.19
CA GLU A 93 2.17 -11.28 5.39
C GLU A 93 3.16 -10.11 5.35
N ILE A 94 4.42 -10.38 4.96
CA ILE A 94 5.45 -9.34 4.83
C ILE A 94 5.09 -8.35 3.73
N MET A 95 4.57 -8.84 2.59
CA MET A 95 4.07 -7.98 1.51
C MET A 95 2.93 -7.08 2.02
N GLU A 96 1.91 -7.64 2.67
CA GLU A 96 0.79 -6.87 3.20
C GLU A 96 1.26 -5.84 4.22
N GLN A 97 2.12 -6.23 5.17
CA GLN A 97 2.68 -5.34 6.18
C GLN A 97 3.43 -4.17 5.53
N THR A 98 4.27 -4.46 4.53
CA THR A 98 5.02 -3.45 3.78
C THR A 98 4.08 -2.48 3.07
N MET A 99 3.06 -2.99 2.39
CA MET A 99 2.08 -2.15 1.67
C MET A 99 1.27 -1.29 2.64
N ARG A 100 0.79 -1.84 3.75
CA ARG A 100 0.06 -1.11 4.80
C ARG A 100 0.90 0.01 5.41
N PHE A 101 2.20 -0.24 5.62
CA PHE A 101 3.13 0.80 6.07
C PHE A 101 3.29 1.92 5.03
N SER A 102 3.33 1.55 3.75
CA SER A 102 3.66 2.46 2.65
C SER A 102 2.51 3.36 2.24
N ILE A 103 1.27 2.87 2.30
CA ILE A 103 0.05 3.62 1.94
C ILE A 103 -0.02 5.00 2.61
N PRO A 104 0.04 5.15 3.94
CA PRO A 104 -0.08 6.46 4.58
C PRO A 104 1.05 7.43 4.20
N ILE A 105 2.26 6.91 3.96
CA ILE A 105 3.43 7.72 3.57
C ILE A 105 3.25 8.28 2.16
N ILE A 106 2.92 7.40 1.20
CA ILE A 106 2.70 7.80 -0.20
C ILE A 106 1.47 8.71 -0.29
N LYS A 107 0.43 8.45 0.50
CA LYS A 107 -0.78 9.28 0.57
C LYS A 107 -0.46 10.70 1.03
N ARG A 108 0.33 10.85 2.09
CA ARG A 108 0.77 12.16 2.59
C ARG A 108 1.56 12.92 1.53
N SER A 109 2.53 12.26 0.89
CA SER A 109 3.32 12.87 -0.18
C SER A 109 2.46 13.29 -1.37
N ASN A 110 1.51 12.44 -1.78
CA ASN A 110 0.58 12.75 -2.86
C ASN A 110 -0.31 13.97 -2.53
N GLN A 111 -0.85 14.05 -1.31
CA GLN A 111 -1.64 15.19 -0.86
C GLN A 111 -0.84 16.49 -0.88
N PHE A 112 0.40 16.44 -0.36
CA PHE A 112 1.33 17.57 -0.41
C PHE A 112 1.60 18.04 -1.85
N GLY A 113 1.89 17.11 -2.76
CA GLY A 113 2.08 17.43 -4.17
C GLY A 113 0.82 18.00 -4.84
N GLU A 114 -0.38 17.51 -4.51
CA GLU A 114 -1.63 18.06 -5.03
C GLU A 114 -1.91 19.48 -4.55
N GLU A 115 -1.64 19.77 -3.28
CA GLU A 115 -1.80 21.11 -2.71
C GLU A 115 -0.84 22.10 -3.39
N LEU A 116 0.44 21.73 -3.52
CA LEU A 116 1.43 22.54 -4.22
C LEU A 116 1.08 22.74 -5.69
N TYR A 117 0.63 21.69 -6.39
CA TYR A 117 0.23 21.80 -7.79
C TYR A 117 -0.95 22.77 -7.99
N LYS A 118 -1.96 22.71 -7.12
CA LYS A 118 -3.10 23.63 -7.14
C LYS A 118 -2.67 25.08 -6.89
N ASN A 119 -1.76 25.30 -5.94
CA ASN A 119 -1.27 26.64 -5.59
C ASN A 119 -0.32 27.22 -6.65
N SER A 120 0.54 26.40 -7.25
CA SER A 120 1.46 26.79 -8.31
C SER A 120 0.77 26.98 -9.67
N GLY A 121 -0.34 26.26 -9.93
CA GLY A 121 -1.18 26.49 -11.10
C GLY A 121 -1.85 27.87 -11.15
N ASN A 122 -1.90 28.61 -10.03
CA ASN A 122 -2.31 30.02 -9.98
C ASN A 122 -1.15 31.00 -10.22
N VAL A 123 0.10 30.51 -10.29
CA VAL A 123 1.28 31.28 -10.70
C VAL A 123 1.49 31.03 -12.19
N LEU A 124 0.51 31.45 -12.99
CA LEU A 124 0.68 31.51 -14.45
C LEU A 124 1.62 32.69 -14.76
N TRP A 125 2.73 32.38 -15.44
CA TRP A 125 3.44 33.32 -16.30
C TRP A 125 2.55 33.73 -17.47
#